data_AF-G3A642-F1
#
_entry.id   AF-G3A642-F1
#
_cell.length_a   1.000
_cell.length_b   1.000
_cell.length_c   1.000
_cell.angle_alpha   90.00
_cell.angle_beta   90.00
_cell.angle_gamma   90.00
#
_symmetry.space_group_name_H-M   'P 1'
#
loop_
_entity.id
_entity.type
_entity.pdbx_description
1 polymer ?
#
loop_
_entity_poly.entity_id
_entity_poly.type
_entity_poly.pdbx_seq_one_letter_code
_entity_poly.pdbx_strand_id
1 'polypeptide(L)'
;MKLNDMIQMCFAHGCDGRGTDAVVCGVGVNFLKRDLPAFPVEMRSVEDLMRMLKSADDTHILVDGGVFHVNALYKVTERFPAARLYFVKTPDMMAVASIGVRAQKQGIGLPPVKGERFSQLIEEEGYADRYDRWKERWQANSETFRGLLDGRIENTAVEHGIWLSSDGGCLMCGETTDRMSTGTVIGKSGVMVGLQLCEKHEAEAQNHSNLIGYVAEKLGVPPPFFTDAKFVQHGRQTVQMTCDALKAELACRVEKIDGQTVTAVRQSGFRIILRQDSLHDYAYNIQNPRREPISRIDSADHHAVSYGPAHVHRNLSRSKKNQVEPSFTYGFAVADLKAIRQLVEDAESQWLVSESGAVGSDGKTEGPQRQSDR
;
A
#
# COMPACT_ATOMS: atom_id res chain seq x y z
N MET A 1 7.77 2.84 -7.73
CA MET A 1 9.23 3.09 -7.58
C MET A 1 9.95 1.76 -7.72
N LYS A 2 11.04 1.71 -8.49
CA LYS A 2 11.83 0.48 -8.65
C LYS A 2 12.87 0.39 -7.52
N LEU A 3 13.28 -0.81 -7.12
CA LEU A 3 14.30 -1.01 -6.09
C LEU A 3 15.60 -0.22 -6.36
N ASN A 4 16.00 -0.14 -7.63
CA ASN A 4 17.17 0.64 -8.04
C ASN A 4 17.01 2.15 -7.77
N ASP A 5 15.80 2.72 -7.80
CA ASP A 5 15.60 4.13 -7.43
C ASP A 5 15.91 4.34 -5.94
N MET A 6 15.50 3.41 -5.07
CA MET A 6 15.78 3.47 -3.64
C MET A 6 17.27 3.42 -3.35
N ILE A 7 17.99 2.54 -4.04
CA ILE A 7 19.45 2.40 -3.87
C ILE A 7 20.15 3.71 -4.27
N GLN A 8 19.74 4.34 -5.36
CA GLN A 8 20.30 5.63 -5.76
C GLN A 8 20.03 6.73 -4.72
N MET A 9 18.85 6.72 -4.09
CA MET A 9 18.56 7.63 -2.99
C MET A 9 19.47 7.40 -1.78
N CYS A 10 19.70 6.13 -1.39
CA CYS A 10 20.67 5.80 -0.34
C CYS A 10 22.07 6.39 -0.67
N PHE A 11 22.53 6.20 -1.91
CA PHE A 11 23.84 6.71 -2.34
C PHE A 11 23.93 8.23 -2.41
N ALA A 12 22.87 8.92 -2.84
CA ALA A 12 22.82 10.37 -2.88
C ALA A 12 22.91 10.99 -1.47
N HIS A 13 22.49 10.24 -0.45
CA HIS A 13 22.52 10.65 0.95
C HIS A 13 23.70 10.07 1.75
N GLY A 14 24.68 9.48 1.06
CA GLY A 14 25.93 9.03 1.67
C GLY A 14 25.83 7.71 2.43
N CYS A 15 24.75 6.93 2.25
CA CYS A 15 24.71 5.57 2.78
C CYS A 15 25.83 4.73 2.15
N ASP A 16 26.49 3.93 2.98
CA ASP A 16 27.41 2.89 2.51
C ASP A 16 26.65 1.64 2.03
N GLY A 17 27.39 0.60 1.63
CA GLY A 17 26.75 -0.63 1.16
C GLY A 17 25.93 -1.36 2.23
N ARG A 18 26.29 -1.29 3.52
CA ARG A 18 25.53 -2.01 4.57
C ARG A 18 24.24 -1.26 4.92
N GLY A 19 24.29 0.07 5.00
CA GLY A 19 23.10 0.89 5.17
C GLY A 19 22.13 0.75 3.98
N THR A 20 22.67 0.74 2.76
CA THR A 20 21.87 0.50 1.55
C THR A 20 21.24 -0.90 1.56
N ASP A 21 22.01 -1.92 1.92
CA ASP A 21 21.52 -3.29 2.00
C ASP A 21 20.46 -3.50 3.09
N ALA A 22 20.54 -2.78 4.21
CA ALA A 22 19.50 -2.78 5.24
C ALA A 22 18.16 -2.26 4.70
N VAL A 23 18.19 -1.20 3.88
CA VAL A 23 16.99 -0.67 3.20
C VAL A 23 16.44 -1.69 2.19
N VAL A 24 17.33 -2.34 1.42
CA VAL A 24 16.94 -3.39 0.49
C VAL A 24 16.34 -4.59 1.23
N CYS A 25 16.85 -4.98 2.40
CA CYS A 25 16.24 -6.02 3.22
C CYS A 25 14.83 -5.64 3.67
N GLY A 26 14.61 -4.39 4.10
CA GLY A 26 13.31 -3.92 4.55
C GLY A 26 12.22 -3.94 3.47
N VAL A 27 12.57 -3.72 2.21
CA VAL A 27 11.61 -3.68 1.08
C VAL A 27 11.62 -4.96 0.25
N GLY A 28 12.79 -5.57 0.08
CA GLY A 28 13.07 -6.76 -0.72
C GLY A 28 12.28 -8.00 -0.31
N VAL A 29 11.88 -8.06 0.97
CA VAL A 29 11.00 -9.11 1.53
C VAL A 29 9.71 -9.32 0.73
N ASN A 30 9.20 -8.27 0.09
CA ASN A 30 7.99 -8.33 -0.73
C ASN A 30 8.19 -9.07 -2.08
N PHE A 31 9.43 -9.38 -2.46
CA PHE A 31 9.77 -9.92 -3.77
C PHE A 31 10.43 -11.31 -3.72
N LEU A 32 10.61 -11.90 -2.54
CA LEU A 32 11.25 -13.20 -2.36
C LEU A 32 10.38 -14.35 -2.89
N LYS A 33 11.02 -15.31 -3.57
CA LYS A 33 10.39 -16.50 -4.14
C LYS A 33 11.07 -17.77 -3.67
N ARG A 34 10.28 -18.80 -3.37
CA ARG A 34 10.75 -20.07 -2.79
C ARG A 34 11.83 -20.79 -3.60
N ASP A 35 11.87 -20.58 -4.91
CA ASP A 35 12.76 -21.21 -5.88
C ASP A 35 13.99 -20.35 -6.25
N LEU A 36 14.15 -19.17 -5.66
CA LEU A 36 15.27 -18.26 -5.92
C LEU A 36 16.14 -18.03 -4.68
N PRO A 37 17.23 -18.81 -4.50
CA PRO A 37 18.08 -18.75 -3.30
C PRO A 37 18.88 -17.45 -3.14
N ALA A 38 18.96 -16.66 -4.22
CA ALA A 38 19.55 -15.34 -4.21
C ALA A 38 18.54 -14.28 -4.63
N PHE A 39 18.72 -13.08 -4.08
CA PHE A 39 17.99 -11.87 -4.44
C PHE A 39 18.91 -10.97 -5.28
N PRO A 40 18.84 -11.05 -6.62
CA PRO A 40 19.72 -10.32 -7.51
C PRO A 40 19.27 -8.87 -7.69
N VAL A 41 20.23 -7.95 -7.61
CA VAL A 41 20.04 -6.51 -7.81
C VAL A 41 21.12 -6.01 -8.78
N GLU A 42 20.71 -5.72 -10.01
CA GLU A 42 21.63 -5.19 -11.02
C GLU A 42 21.89 -3.70 -10.78
N MET A 43 23.15 -3.35 -10.55
CA MET A 43 23.62 -2.00 -10.29
C MET A 43 23.64 -1.16 -11.57
N ARG A 44 23.27 0.12 -11.45
CA ARG A 44 23.22 1.04 -12.60
C ARG A 44 24.60 1.39 -13.14
N SER A 45 25.63 1.31 -12.30
CA SER A 45 26.98 1.67 -12.66
C SER A 45 28.02 0.86 -11.90
N VAL A 46 29.23 0.82 -12.44
CA VAL A 46 30.40 0.27 -11.72
C VAL A 46 30.66 1.07 -10.45
N GLU A 47 30.43 2.38 -10.43
CA GLU A 47 30.64 3.20 -9.24
C GLU A 47 29.72 2.81 -8.10
N ASP A 48 28.44 2.58 -8.40
CA ASP A 48 27.47 2.08 -7.44
C ASP A 48 27.87 0.72 -6.88
N LEU A 49 28.30 -0.19 -7.76
CA LEU A 49 28.80 -1.49 -7.32
C LEU A 49 30.04 -1.35 -6.42
N MET A 50 30.96 -0.42 -6.72
CA MET A 50 32.13 -0.17 -5.87
C MET A 50 31.73 0.27 -4.46
N ARG A 51 30.59 0.95 -4.27
CA ARG A 51 30.08 1.31 -2.94
C ARG A 51 29.61 0.07 -2.17
N MET A 52 28.91 -0.85 -2.85
CA MET A 52 28.46 -2.11 -2.25
C MET A 52 29.64 -3.03 -1.92
N LEU A 53 30.61 -3.18 -2.83
CA LEU A 53 31.76 -4.07 -2.65
C LEU A 53 32.58 -3.77 -1.38
N LYS A 54 32.63 -2.51 -0.92
CA LYS A 54 33.40 -2.11 0.27
C LYS A 54 32.93 -2.72 1.58
N SER A 55 31.65 -3.05 1.67
CA SER A 55 31.04 -3.53 2.92
C SER A 55 30.34 -4.88 2.78
N ALA A 56 30.49 -5.52 1.62
CA ALA A 56 29.99 -6.85 1.32
C ALA A 56 30.63 -7.91 2.24
N ASP A 57 29.90 -9.01 2.47
CA ASP A 57 30.42 -10.15 3.24
C ASP A 57 31.31 -11.06 2.38
N ASP A 58 31.10 -11.05 1.06
CA ASP A 58 31.96 -11.69 0.07
C ASP A 58 31.94 -10.89 -1.25
N THR A 59 33.06 -10.91 -1.98
CA THR A 59 33.21 -10.27 -3.28
C THR A 59 33.83 -11.26 -4.26
N HIS A 60 33.23 -11.43 -5.44
CA HIS A 60 33.69 -12.43 -6.41
C HIS A 60 33.26 -12.10 -7.84
N ILE A 61 33.81 -12.84 -8.80
CA ILE A 61 33.36 -12.86 -10.19
C ILE A 61 32.73 -14.22 -10.48
N LEU A 62 31.44 -14.24 -10.81
CA LEU A 62 30.78 -15.41 -11.37
C LEU A 62 30.89 -15.36 -12.90
N VAL A 63 31.28 -16.47 -13.52
CA VAL A 63 31.34 -16.60 -14.98
C VAL A 63 30.26 -17.58 -15.41
N ASP A 64 29.29 -17.10 -16.18
CA ASP A 64 28.19 -17.91 -16.70
C ASP A 64 27.93 -17.57 -18.16
N GLY A 65 27.92 -18.58 -19.03
CA GLY A 65 27.65 -18.40 -20.47
C GLY A 65 28.56 -17.39 -21.19
N GLY A 66 29.79 -17.16 -20.71
CA GLY A 66 30.70 -16.13 -21.25
C GLY A 66 30.41 -14.70 -20.77
N VAL A 67 29.48 -14.53 -19.84
CA VAL A 67 29.19 -13.27 -19.15
C VAL A 67 29.84 -13.28 -17.77
N PHE A 68 30.51 -12.19 -17.44
CA PHE A 68 31.15 -11.99 -16.13
C PHE A 68 30.23 -11.15 -15.26
N HIS A 69 29.86 -11.68 -14.11
CA HIS A 69 29.09 -11.00 -13.07
C HIS A 69 30.03 -10.62 -11.94
N VAL A 70 30.29 -9.32 -11.76
CA VAL A 70 31.08 -8.82 -10.64
C VAL A 70 30.13 -8.57 -9.48
N ASN A 71 30.28 -9.33 -8.39
CA ASN A 71 29.28 -9.42 -7.33
C ASN A 71 29.80 -8.85 -6.01
N ALA A 72 28.96 -8.07 -5.36
CA ALA A 72 28.98 -7.83 -3.92
C ALA A 72 27.88 -8.70 -3.28
N LEU A 73 28.28 -9.68 -2.47
CA LEU A 73 27.37 -10.60 -1.79
C LEU A 73 27.19 -10.19 -0.34
N TYR A 74 25.95 -10.15 0.10
CA TYR A 74 25.59 -10.02 1.52
C TYR A 74 24.85 -11.27 1.98
N LYS A 75 25.31 -11.86 3.08
CA LYS A 75 24.91 -13.17 3.58
C LYS A 75 23.49 -13.19 4.12
N VAL A 76 22.84 -14.35 4.03
CA VAL A 76 21.49 -14.57 4.58
C VAL A 76 21.37 -14.08 6.03
N THR A 77 20.17 -13.63 6.40
CA THR A 77 19.85 -13.25 7.78
C THR A 77 18.53 -13.90 8.17
N GLU A 78 18.21 -13.94 9.46
CA GLU A 78 16.91 -14.44 9.92
C GLU A 78 15.72 -13.65 9.35
N ARG A 79 15.93 -12.35 9.10
CA ARG A 79 14.93 -11.43 8.55
C ARG A 79 14.82 -11.48 7.02
N PHE A 80 15.84 -12.02 6.35
CA PHE A 80 15.93 -12.06 4.89
C PHE A 80 16.62 -13.38 4.44
N PRO A 81 15.84 -14.42 4.05
CA PRO A 81 16.34 -15.79 3.91
C PRO A 81 17.20 -16.05 2.67
N ALA A 82 17.27 -15.10 1.73
CA ALA A 82 18.07 -15.19 0.50
C ALA A 82 19.36 -14.36 0.61
N ALA A 83 20.44 -14.81 -0.04
CA ALA A 83 21.63 -13.97 -0.18
C ALA A 83 21.33 -12.78 -1.11
N ARG A 84 21.74 -11.56 -0.76
CA ARG A 84 21.60 -10.41 -1.68
C ARG A 84 22.83 -10.33 -2.57
N LEU A 85 22.61 -10.22 -3.87
CA LEU A 85 23.67 -10.08 -4.86
C LEU A 85 23.53 -8.76 -5.58
N TYR A 86 24.43 -7.82 -5.30
CA TYR A 86 24.52 -6.57 -6.05
C TYR A 86 25.59 -6.74 -7.12
N PHE A 87 25.24 -6.52 -8.38
CA PHE A 87 26.15 -6.88 -9.45
C PHE A 87 26.10 -5.94 -10.65
N VAL A 88 27.20 -5.91 -11.39
CA VAL A 88 27.21 -5.52 -12.81
C VAL A 88 27.61 -6.74 -13.63
N LYS A 89 27.06 -6.86 -14.83
CA LYS A 89 27.41 -7.92 -15.76
C LYS A 89 27.99 -7.36 -17.05
N THR A 90 28.98 -8.02 -17.61
CA THR A 90 29.58 -7.65 -18.90
C THR A 90 30.18 -8.88 -19.57
N PRO A 91 30.07 -9.03 -20.91
CA PRO A 91 30.83 -10.04 -21.64
C PRO A 91 32.27 -9.59 -21.95
N ASP A 92 32.61 -8.31 -21.73
CA ASP A 92 33.92 -7.76 -22.07
C ASP A 92 34.96 -8.00 -20.96
N MET A 93 35.93 -8.86 -21.26
CA MET A 93 37.04 -9.18 -20.36
C MET A 93 37.90 -7.95 -20.01
N MET A 94 38.02 -6.97 -20.90
CA MET A 94 38.78 -5.73 -20.62
C MET A 94 38.03 -4.84 -19.62
N ALA A 95 36.69 -4.79 -19.73
CA ALA A 95 35.87 -4.12 -18.72
C ALA A 95 36.02 -4.80 -17.35
N VAL A 96 36.02 -6.13 -17.29
CA VAL A 96 36.26 -6.89 -16.05
C VAL A 96 37.64 -6.58 -15.47
N ALA A 97 38.69 -6.58 -16.30
CA ALA A 97 40.05 -6.25 -15.86
C ALA A 97 40.12 -4.82 -15.28
N SER A 98 39.46 -3.85 -15.93
CA SER A 98 39.37 -2.47 -15.44
C SER A 98 38.67 -2.39 -14.07
N ILE A 99 37.55 -3.10 -13.90
CA ILE A 99 36.85 -3.20 -12.61
C ILE A 99 37.76 -3.84 -11.56
N GLY A 100 38.46 -4.93 -11.92
CA GLY A 100 39.42 -5.63 -11.07
C GLY A 100 40.53 -4.72 -10.55
N VAL A 101 41.16 -3.95 -11.44
CA VAL A 101 42.21 -2.97 -11.05
C VAL A 101 41.64 -1.90 -10.12
N ARG A 102 40.42 -1.41 -10.38
CA ARG A 102 39.77 -0.41 -9.51
C ARG A 102 39.46 -0.98 -8.13
N ALA A 103 38.97 -2.21 -8.05
CA ALA A 103 38.67 -2.90 -6.80
C ALA A 103 39.94 -3.18 -5.99
N GLN A 104 41.00 -3.66 -6.65
CA GLN A 104 42.28 -3.94 -6.00
C GLN A 104 42.92 -2.68 -5.41
N LYS A 105 42.82 -1.52 -6.08
CA LYS A 105 43.27 -0.23 -5.52
C LYS A 105 42.55 0.16 -4.23
N GLN A 106 41.37 -0.41 -3.97
CA GLN A 106 40.59 -0.22 -2.75
C GLN A 106 40.72 -1.40 -1.77
N GLY A 107 41.66 -2.32 -2.02
CA GLY A 107 41.89 -3.50 -1.18
C GLY A 107 40.84 -4.61 -1.34
N ILE A 108 40.01 -4.55 -2.39
CA ILE A 108 38.93 -5.52 -2.63
C ILE A 108 39.42 -6.58 -3.62
N GLY A 109 39.38 -7.85 -3.19
CA GLY A 109 39.67 -9.00 -4.03
C GLY A 109 38.44 -9.45 -4.82
N LEU A 110 38.63 -9.83 -6.09
CA LEU A 110 37.55 -10.35 -6.95
C LEU A 110 37.92 -11.74 -7.50
N PRO A 111 38.05 -12.77 -6.63
CA PRO A 111 38.35 -14.12 -7.07
C PRO A 111 37.25 -14.67 -8.00
N PRO A 112 37.61 -15.45 -9.03
CA PRO A 112 36.63 -16.17 -9.82
C PRO A 112 35.98 -17.29 -8.99
N VAL A 113 34.67 -17.45 -9.13
CA VAL A 113 33.87 -18.48 -8.46
C VAL A 113 33.12 -19.29 -9.51
N LYS A 114 33.07 -20.61 -9.31
CA LYS A 114 32.33 -21.59 -10.15
C LYS A 114 31.06 -22.05 -9.43
N GLY A 115 30.14 -22.66 -10.17
CA GLY A 115 28.79 -23.09 -9.73
C GLY A 115 28.72 -23.65 -8.31
N GLU A 116 29.43 -24.74 -8.01
CA GLU A 116 29.37 -25.38 -6.67
C GLU A 116 29.75 -24.43 -5.52
N ARG A 117 30.82 -23.64 -5.69
CA ARG A 117 31.23 -22.66 -4.69
C ARG A 117 30.24 -21.51 -4.60
N PHE A 118 29.62 -21.11 -5.72
CA PHE A 118 28.58 -20.10 -5.72
C PHE A 118 27.34 -20.57 -4.96
N SER A 119 26.89 -21.81 -5.20
CA SER A 119 25.80 -22.46 -4.46
C SER A 119 26.05 -22.48 -2.96
N GLN A 120 27.30 -22.76 -2.54
CA GLN A 120 27.70 -22.68 -1.13
C GLN A 120 27.65 -21.25 -0.59
N LEU A 121 28.13 -20.25 -1.34
CA LEU A 121 28.14 -18.84 -0.93
C LEU A 121 26.73 -18.28 -0.69
N ILE A 122 25.75 -18.69 -1.50
CA ILE A 122 24.34 -18.28 -1.35
C ILE A 122 23.54 -19.21 -0.44
N GLU A 123 24.18 -20.24 0.12
CA GLU A 123 23.57 -21.27 0.97
C GLU A 123 22.34 -21.94 0.33
N GLU A 124 22.46 -22.36 -0.93
CA GLU A 124 21.37 -22.88 -1.76
C GLU A 124 20.65 -24.10 -1.16
N GLU A 125 21.40 -25.09 -0.65
CA GLU A 125 20.87 -26.38 -0.17
C GLU A 125 19.82 -26.23 0.94
N GLY A 126 19.92 -25.18 1.78
CA GLY A 126 18.98 -24.92 2.88
C GLY A 126 17.93 -23.84 2.57
N TYR A 127 17.89 -23.30 1.36
CA TYR A 127 17.08 -22.11 1.06
C TYR A 127 15.58 -22.35 1.22
N ALA A 128 15.06 -23.45 0.67
CA ALA A 128 13.63 -23.73 0.69
C ALA A 128 13.07 -23.77 2.13
N ASP A 129 13.78 -24.46 3.04
CA ASP A 129 13.38 -24.55 4.45
C ASP A 129 13.48 -23.19 5.17
N ARG A 130 14.54 -22.40 4.88
CA ARG A 130 14.67 -21.04 5.42
C ARG A 130 13.53 -20.14 4.92
N TYR A 131 13.20 -20.23 3.64
CA TYR A 131 12.12 -19.50 3.01
C TYR A 131 10.79 -19.86 3.65
N ASP A 132 10.47 -21.15 3.78
CA ASP A 132 9.19 -21.59 4.32
C ASP A 132 9.00 -21.11 5.77
N ARG A 133 10.02 -21.27 6.63
CA ARG A 133 10.00 -20.75 8.01
C ARG A 133 9.86 -19.23 8.07
N TRP A 134 10.60 -18.50 7.22
CA TRP A 134 10.51 -17.05 7.14
C TRP A 134 9.13 -16.61 6.63
N LYS A 135 8.58 -17.30 5.64
CA LYS A 135 7.33 -16.95 4.98
C LYS A 135 6.15 -17.09 5.93
N GLU A 136 6.13 -18.15 6.73
CA GLU A 136 5.13 -18.35 7.78
C GLU A 136 5.13 -17.19 8.79
N ARG A 137 6.30 -16.83 9.33
CA ARG A 137 6.44 -15.67 10.24
C ARG A 137 6.04 -14.36 9.57
N TRP A 138 6.52 -14.12 8.36
CA TRP A 138 6.20 -12.91 7.59
C TRP A 138 4.70 -12.80 7.31
N GLN A 139 4.03 -13.91 6.98
CA GLN A 139 2.58 -13.94 6.76
C GLN A 139 1.82 -13.64 8.03
N ALA A 140 2.18 -14.25 9.16
CA ALA A 140 1.57 -13.96 10.46
C ALA A 140 1.74 -12.48 10.84
N ASN A 141 2.95 -11.94 10.70
CA ASN A 141 3.27 -10.56 11.06
C ASN A 141 2.62 -9.52 10.12
N SER A 142 2.25 -9.89 8.90
CA SER A 142 1.66 -8.99 7.90
C SER A 142 0.16 -9.21 7.67
N GLU A 143 -0.48 -10.14 8.40
CA GLU A 143 -1.89 -10.51 8.18
C GLU A 143 -2.82 -9.30 8.27
N THR A 144 -2.74 -8.55 9.37
CA THR A 144 -3.53 -7.33 9.59
C THR A 144 -3.29 -6.29 8.51
N PHE A 145 -2.03 -6.12 8.06
CA PHE A 145 -1.70 -5.19 6.98
C PHE A 145 -2.34 -5.62 5.66
N ARG A 146 -2.27 -6.90 5.34
CA ARG A 146 -2.82 -7.44 4.09
C ARG A 146 -4.33 -7.32 4.06
N GLY A 147 -5.04 -7.66 5.14
CA GLY A 147 -6.49 -7.49 5.18
C GLY A 147 -6.91 -6.01 5.09
N LEU A 148 -6.17 -5.10 5.73
CA LEU A 148 -6.38 -3.66 5.55
C LEU A 148 -6.11 -3.22 4.11
N LEU A 149 -5.00 -3.66 3.52
CA LEU A 149 -4.61 -3.33 2.14
C LEU A 149 -5.65 -3.82 1.13
N ASP A 150 -6.11 -5.08 1.24
CA ASP A 150 -7.10 -5.66 0.34
C ASP A 150 -8.39 -4.84 0.37
N GLY A 151 -8.88 -4.52 1.57
CA GLY A 151 -10.04 -3.63 1.72
C GLY A 151 -9.80 -2.22 1.17
N ARG A 152 -8.60 -1.67 1.31
CA ARG A 152 -8.22 -0.36 0.74
C ARG A 152 -8.17 -0.39 -0.79
N ILE A 153 -7.66 -1.47 -1.39
CA ILE A 153 -7.64 -1.67 -2.85
C ILE A 153 -9.07 -1.72 -3.39
N GLU A 154 -9.99 -2.35 -2.68
CA GLU A 154 -11.39 -2.44 -3.09
C GLU A 154 -12.14 -1.11 -2.96
N ASN A 155 -11.83 -0.30 -1.94
CA ASN A 155 -12.65 0.85 -1.56
C ASN A 155 -12.03 2.23 -1.85
N THR A 156 -10.74 2.30 -2.18
CA THR A 156 -10.01 3.57 -2.31
C THR A 156 -9.17 3.64 -3.59
N ALA A 157 -8.40 4.72 -3.75
CA ALA A 157 -7.44 4.93 -4.84
C ALA A 157 -6.12 4.12 -4.67
N VAL A 158 -5.97 3.36 -3.59
CA VAL A 158 -4.81 2.48 -3.37
C VAL A 158 -4.82 1.32 -4.37
N GLU A 159 -3.67 1.04 -4.98
CA GLU A 159 -3.48 -0.10 -5.88
C GLU A 159 -2.43 -1.08 -5.38
N HIS A 160 -1.50 -0.61 -4.55
CA HIS A 160 -0.36 -1.40 -4.09
C HIS A 160 -0.04 -1.13 -2.63
N GLY A 161 0.54 -2.13 -1.97
CA GLY A 161 1.04 -2.05 -0.61
C GLY A 161 2.50 -2.47 -0.50
N ILE A 162 3.23 -1.85 0.41
CA ILE A 162 4.59 -2.22 0.79
C ILE A 162 4.60 -2.50 2.28
N TRP A 163 4.98 -3.72 2.67
CA TRP A 163 5.24 -4.06 4.06
C TRP A 163 6.73 -3.90 4.36
N LEU A 164 7.07 -2.99 5.27
CA LEU A 164 8.42 -2.84 5.81
C LEU A 164 8.55 -3.78 7.02
N SER A 165 8.98 -5.01 6.74
CA SER A 165 9.03 -6.06 7.76
C SER A 165 10.15 -5.84 8.77
N SER A 166 9.81 -5.93 10.05
CA SER A 166 10.75 -5.98 11.17
C SER A 166 10.64 -7.30 11.96
N ASP A 167 10.07 -8.33 11.34
CA ASP A 167 9.94 -9.70 11.85
C ASP A 167 9.31 -9.77 13.25
N GLY A 168 8.19 -9.06 13.45
CA GLY A 168 7.48 -9.07 14.73
C GLY A 168 8.03 -8.08 15.77
N GLY A 169 9.10 -7.37 15.44
CA GLY A 169 9.65 -6.30 16.28
C GLY A 169 9.27 -4.91 15.79
N CYS A 170 9.50 -3.90 16.61
CA CYS A 170 9.43 -2.49 16.23
C CYS A 170 10.55 -2.18 15.23
N LEU A 171 10.24 -1.48 14.14
CA LEU A 171 11.22 -1.09 13.13
C LEU A 171 12.37 -0.22 13.70
N MET A 172 12.12 0.51 14.78
CA MET A 172 13.10 1.44 15.38
C MET A 172 14.01 0.79 16.42
N CYS A 173 13.45 0.06 17.39
CA CYS A 173 14.21 -0.52 18.51
C CYS A 173 14.31 -2.04 18.48
N GLY A 174 13.56 -2.73 17.63
CA GLY A 174 13.50 -4.19 17.57
C GLY A 174 12.70 -4.87 18.68
N GLU A 175 12.13 -4.12 19.64
CA GLU A 175 11.27 -4.67 20.69
C GLU A 175 10.02 -5.33 20.09
N THR A 176 9.63 -6.50 20.58
CA THR A 176 8.46 -7.23 20.10
C THR A 176 7.20 -6.37 20.12
N THR A 177 6.45 -6.38 19.03
CA THR A 177 5.18 -5.66 18.92
C THR A 177 4.27 -6.27 17.87
N ASP A 178 2.97 -6.27 18.16
CA ASP A 178 1.88 -6.60 17.25
C ASP A 178 1.18 -5.35 16.67
N ARG A 179 1.63 -4.15 17.07
CA ARG A 179 1.08 -2.89 16.57
C ARG A 179 1.55 -2.63 15.15
N MET A 180 0.63 -2.11 14.34
CA MET A 180 0.84 -1.75 12.95
C MET A 180 0.55 -0.26 12.76
N SER A 181 1.51 0.45 12.18
CA SER A 181 1.32 1.82 11.71
C SER A 181 1.34 1.83 10.19
N THR A 182 0.51 2.69 9.59
CA THR A 182 0.40 2.77 8.13
C THR A 182 0.42 4.21 7.65
N GLY A 183 1.02 4.41 6.48
CA GLY A 183 1.04 5.68 5.77
C GLY A 183 0.62 5.44 4.32
N THR A 184 -0.05 6.40 3.70
CA THR A 184 -0.49 6.26 2.31
C THR A 184 -0.12 7.50 1.52
N VAL A 185 0.45 7.28 0.33
CA VAL A 185 0.74 8.34 -0.64
C VAL A 185 -0.23 8.19 -1.80
N ILE A 186 -0.95 9.25 -2.15
CA ILE A 186 -2.00 9.22 -3.16
C ILE A 186 -1.67 10.23 -4.27
N GLY A 187 -1.47 9.71 -5.49
CA GLY A 187 -1.38 10.47 -6.73
C GLY A 187 -2.49 10.04 -7.69
N LYS A 188 -2.14 9.70 -8.94
CA LYS A 188 -3.06 8.99 -9.86
C LYS A 188 -3.38 7.58 -9.38
N SER A 189 -2.39 6.91 -8.78
CA SER A 189 -2.55 5.67 -8.04
C SER A 189 -1.98 5.85 -6.64
N GLY A 190 -2.53 5.11 -5.68
CA GLY A 190 -2.15 5.15 -4.27
C GLY A 190 -1.23 3.98 -3.90
N VAL A 191 -0.23 4.26 -3.07
CA VAL A 191 0.63 3.25 -2.44
C VAL A 191 0.51 3.35 -0.93
N MET A 192 0.16 2.24 -0.31
CA MET A 192 0.11 2.10 1.13
C MET A 192 1.43 1.50 1.65
N VAL A 193 1.97 2.05 2.73
CA VAL A 193 3.16 1.53 3.40
C VAL A 193 2.74 1.13 4.82
N GLY A 194 2.96 -0.13 5.17
CA GLY A 194 2.76 -0.65 6.52
C GLY A 194 4.10 -0.99 7.17
N LEU A 195 4.17 -0.76 8.48
CA LEU A 195 5.33 -1.11 9.31
C LEU A 195 4.90 -1.33 10.77
N GLN A 196 5.79 -1.92 11.57
CA GLN A 196 5.54 -2.16 12.99
C GLN A 196 6.28 -1.14 13.84
N LEU A 197 5.58 -0.47 14.75
CA LEU A 197 6.15 0.42 15.77
C LEU A 197 5.64 0.00 17.14
N CYS A 198 6.53 -0.09 18.13
CA CYS A 198 6.07 -0.19 19.51
C CYS A 198 5.37 1.11 19.93
N GLU A 199 4.58 1.06 21.01
CA GLU A 199 3.78 2.18 21.51
C GLU A 199 4.55 3.50 21.60
N LYS A 200 5.77 3.43 22.14
CA LYS A 200 6.64 4.60 22.27
C LYS A 200 6.96 5.25 20.92
N HIS A 201 7.38 4.45 19.94
CA HIS A 201 7.77 4.98 18.63
C HIS A 201 6.55 5.38 17.78
N GLU A 202 5.38 4.75 18.00
CA GLU A 202 4.13 5.22 17.41
C GLU A 202 3.74 6.60 17.96
N ALA A 203 3.85 6.82 19.27
CA ALA A 203 3.62 8.12 19.89
C ALA A 203 4.63 9.19 19.40
N GLU A 204 5.90 8.83 19.19
CA GLU A 204 6.86 9.72 18.54
C GLU A 204 6.45 10.05 17.10
N ALA A 205 6.04 9.05 16.31
CA ALA A 205 5.62 9.22 14.92
C ALA A 205 4.38 10.13 14.78
N GLN A 206 3.45 10.08 15.73
CA GLN A 206 2.28 10.98 15.78
C GLN A 206 2.64 12.45 15.96
N ASN A 207 3.80 12.74 16.58
CA ASN A 207 4.31 14.10 16.73
C ASN A 207 5.14 14.55 15.51
N HIS A 208 5.30 13.69 14.51
CA HIS A 208 5.97 14.02 13.26
C HIS A 208 4.96 14.47 12.21
N SER A 209 5.46 15.15 11.17
CA SER A 209 4.62 15.62 10.07
C SER A 209 3.93 14.47 9.31
N ASN A 210 4.59 13.31 9.18
CA ASN A 210 4.02 12.10 8.59
C ASN A 210 4.87 10.88 8.96
N LEU A 211 4.25 9.69 8.94
CA LEU A 211 4.90 8.42 9.32
C LEU A 211 6.16 8.12 8.50
N ILE A 212 6.16 8.38 7.18
CA ILE A 212 7.30 8.05 6.33
C ILE A 212 8.46 9.01 6.58
N GLY A 213 8.17 10.29 6.85
CA GLY A 213 9.15 11.28 7.30
C GLY A 213 9.80 10.88 8.62
N TYR A 214 9.00 10.41 9.58
CA TYR A 214 9.51 9.86 10.84
C TYR A 214 10.46 8.67 10.63
N VAL A 215 10.06 7.69 9.82
CA VAL A 215 10.89 6.51 9.52
C VAL A 215 12.19 6.92 8.83
N ALA A 216 12.10 7.82 7.84
CA ALA A 216 13.25 8.32 7.11
C ALA A 216 14.28 8.98 8.03
N GLU A 217 13.82 9.92 8.89
CA GLU A 217 14.67 10.61 9.86
C GLU A 217 15.36 9.61 10.81
N LYS A 218 14.61 8.68 11.40
CA LYS A 218 15.13 7.71 12.38
C LYS A 218 16.14 6.73 11.77
N LEU A 219 15.95 6.34 10.51
CA LEU A 219 16.87 5.46 9.80
C LEU A 219 18.05 6.21 9.16
N GLY A 220 18.10 7.55 9.26
CA GLY A 220 19.14 8.35 8.62
C GLY A 220 19.10 8.27 7.09
N VAL A 221 17.93 8.01 6.51
CA VAL A 221 17.71 7.91 5.06
C VAL A 221 16.78 9.03 4.61
N PRO A 222 16.89 9.48 3.35
CA PRO A 222 15.94 10.45 2.82
C PRO A 222 14.53 9.89 2.75
N PRO A 223 13.49 10.72 2.94
CA PRO A 223 12.14 10.30 2.70
C PRO A 223 11.94 10.06 1.19
N PRO A 224 11.60 8.84 0.74
CA PRO A 224 11.65 8.45 -0.68
C PRO A 224 10.71 9.22 -1.62
N PHE A 225 9.75 9.97 -1.07
CA PHE A 225 8.65 10.59 -1.84
C PHE A 225 8.26 12.01 -1.38
N PHE A 226 8.91 12.59 -0.37
CA PHE A 226 8.33 13.69 0.42
C PHE A 226 9.03 15.04 0.32
N THR A 227 9.99 15.23 -0.59
CA THR A 227 10.61 16.56 -0.75
C THR A 227 9.57 17.65 -1.07
N ASP A 228 8.40 17.29 -1.65
CA ASP A 228 7.30 18.21 -1.97
C ASP A 228 5.88 17.72 -1.61
N ALA A 229 5.76 16.60 -0.88
CA ALA A 229 4.45 16.04 -0.56
C ALA A 229 3.73 16.89 0.50
N LYS A 230 2.52 17.37 0.16
CA LYS A 230 1.68 18.12 1.10
C LYS A 230 0.89 17.15 1.98
N PHE A 231 0.94 17.35 3.29
CA PHE A 231 0.05 16.66 4.20
C PHE A 231 -1.40 17.03 3.88
N VAL A 232 -2.27 16.02 3.80
CA VAL A 232 -3.71 16.27 3.60
C VAL A 232 -4.27 16.76 4.93
N GLN A 233 -4.38 18.08 5.07
CA GLN A 233 -5.28 18.67 6.05
C GLN A 233 -6.59 19.00 5.35
N HIS A 234 -7.69 18.61 5.98
CA HIS A 234 -9.00 19.02 5.52
C HIS A 234 -9.10 20.55 5.57
N GLY A 235 -9.48 21.14 4.44
CA GLY A 235 -9.51 22.58 4.25
C GLY A 235 -10.02 22.97 2.86
N ARG A 236 -9.88 24.24 2.49
CA ARG A 236 -10.43 24.77 1.23
C ARG A 236 -9.93 24.03 -0.01
N GLN A 237 -8.63 23.68 -0.05
CA GLN A 237 -8.05 22.95 -1.16
C GLN A 237 -8.69 21.56 -1.30
N THR A 238 -8.87 20.86 -0.18
CA THR A 238 -9.50 19.54 -0.13
C THR A 238 -10.95 19.59 -0.61
N VAL A 239 -11.72 20.60 -0.19
CA VAL A 239 -13.09 20.83 -0.67
C VAL A 239 -13.12 21.06 -2.18
N GLN A 240 -12.19 21.87 -2.71
CA GLN A 240 -12.09 22.12 -4.15
C GLN A 240 -11.78 20.83 -4.92
N MET A 241 -10.81 20.05 -4.46
CA MET A 241 -10.46 18.76 -5.06
C MET A 241 -11.65 17.79 -5.03
N THR A 242 -12.39 17.73 -3.91
CA THR A 242 -13.63 16.94 -3.81
C THR A 242 -14.68 17.39 -4.83
N CYS A 243 -14.88 18.70 -5.01
CA CYS A 243 -15.82 19.23 -6.01
C CYS A 243 -15.43 18.84 -7.44
N ASP A 244 -14.14 18.94 -7.76
CA ASP A 244 -13.63 18.61 -9.10
C ASP A 244 -13.73 17.11 -9.38
N ALA A 245 -13.37 16.28 -8.39
CA ALA A 245 -13.54 14.84 -8.45
C ALA A 245 -15.00 14.44 -8.65
N LEU A 246 -15.94 14.98 -7.87
CA LEU A 246 -17.38 14.68 -8.02
C LEU A 246 -17.90 15.00 -9.42
N LYS A 247 -17.45 16.10 -10.03
CA LYS A 247 -17.84 16.47 -11.40
C LYS A 247 -17.22 15.55 -12.45
N ALA A 248 -15.90 15.34 -12.37
CA ALA A 248 -15.14 14.63 -13.39
C ALA A 248 -15.35 13.12 -13.35
N GLU A 249 -15.42 12.54 -12.16
CA GLU A 249 -15.42 11.09 -11.94
C GLU A 249 -16.84 10.54 -11.75
N LEU A 250 -17.71 11.28 -11.06
CA LEU A 250 -19.08 10.85 -10.74
C LEU A 250 -20.16 11.59 -11.54
N ALA A 251 -19.79 12.45 -12.51
CA ALA A 251 -20.74 13.20 -13.33
C ALA A 251 -21.78 13.99 -12.52
N CYS A 252 -21.39 14.48 -11.33
CA CYS A 252 -22.27 15.22 -10.45
C CYS A 252 -22.25 16.72 -10.72
N ARG A 253 -23.37 17.39 -10.45
CA ARG A 253 -23.43 18.86 -10.30
C ARG A 253 -23.34 19.21 -8.82
N VAL A 254 -22.37 20.04 -8.44
CA VAL A 254 -22.27 20.56 -7.07
C VAL A 254 -23.46 21.50 -6.82
N GLU A 255 -24.23 21.21 -5.78
CA GLU A 255 -25.41 22.00 -5.40
C GLU A 255 -25.12 22.97 -4.26
N LYS A 256 -24.40 22.50 -3.23
CA LYS A 256 -24.10 23.30 -2.03
C LYS A 256 -22.72 22.95 -1.48
N ILE A 257 -22.01 23.98 -0.99
CA ILE A 257 -20.81 23.83 -0.16
C ILE A 257 -21.10 24.56 1.16
N ASP A 258 -20.87 23.88 2.28
CA ASP A 258 -21.10 24.41 3.64
C ASP A 258 -19.94 24.00 4.55
N GLY A 259 -19.01 24.93 4.79
CA GLY A 259 -17.74 24.62 5.46
C GLY A 259 -16.96 23.54 4.71
N GLN A 260 -16.78 22.38 5.34
CA GLN A 260 -16.10 21.21 4.77
C GLN A 260 -17.06 20.17 4.19
N THR A 261 -18.35 20.50 4.12
CA THR A 261 -19.39 19.64 3.57
C THR A 261 -19.71 20.00 2.12
N VAL A 262 -19.60 19.03 1.21
CA VAL A 262 -19.98 19.18 -0.21
C VAL A 262 -21.23 18.37 -0.48
N THR A 263 -22.26 18.99 -1.03
CA THR A 263 -23.45 18.32 -1.55
C THR A 263 -23.49 18.42 -3.06
N ALA A 264 -23.56 17.27 -3.73
CA ALA A 264 -23.66 17.19 -5.18
C ALA A 264 -24.75 16.23 -5.62
N VAL A 265 -25.24 16.40 -6.84
CA VAL A 265 -26.40 15.68 -7.38
C VAL A 265 -26.01 15.02 -8.70
N ARG A 266 -26.31 13.72 -8.81
CA ARG A 266 -26.18 12.92 -10.03
C ARG A 266 -27.27 13.26 -11.03
N GLN A 267 -27.09 12.89 -12.30
CA GLN A 267 -28.14 13.04 -13.32
C GLN A 267 -29.41 12.23 -12.99
N SER A 268 -29.26 11.12 -12.26
CA SER A 268 -30.35 10.28 -11.73
C SER A 268 -31.19 10.95 -10.63
N GLY A 269 -30.76 12.11 -10.12
CA GLY A 269 -31.39 12.80 -9.00
C GLY A 269 -30.88 12.37 -7.62
N PHE A 270 -30.03 11.33 -7.54
CA PHE A 270 -29.36 10.93 -6.30
C PHE A 270 -28.43 12.03 -5.79
N ARG A 271 -28.37 12.20 -4.47
CA ARG A 271 -27.52 13.20 -3.82
C ARG A 271 -26.40 12.52 -3.05
N ILE A 272 -25.20 13.08 -3.20
CA ILE A 272 -24.00 12.69 -2.48
C ILE A 272 -23.63 13.84 -1.55
N ILE A 273 -23.61 13.57 -0.24
CA ILE A 273 -23.26 14.55 0.80
C ILE A 273 -21.99 14.07 1.48
N LEU A 274 -20.91 14.83 1.34
CA LEU A 274 -19.59 14.48 1.86
C LEU A 274 -19.18 15.49 2.93
N ARG A 275 -19.25 15.10 4.21
CA ARG A 275 -18.70 15.86 5.35
C ARG A 275 -17.27 15.40 5.58
N GLN A 276 -16.32 16.32 5.62
CA GLN A 276 -14.89 16.02 5.72
C GLN A 276 -14.20 16.95 6.73
N ASP A 277 -14.57 16.86 8.01
CA ASP A 277 -14.05 17.79 9.03
C ASP A 277 -12.59 17.48 9.39
N SER A 278 -12.23 16.19 9.46
CA SER A 278 -10.87 15.71 9.54
C SER A 278 -10.75 14.29 8.97
N LEU A 279 -9.53 13.73 8.89
CA LEU A 279 -9.31 12.34 8.46
C LEU A 279 -9.95 11.31 9.42
N HIS A 280 -10.29 11.73 10.65
CA HIS A 280 -10.92 10.88 11.67
C HIS A 280 -12.36 11.31 12.00
N ASP A 281 -12.83 12.42 11.43
CA ASP A 281 -14.20 12.92 11.59
C ASP A 281 -14.78 13.28 10.22
N TYR A 282 -15.45 12.30 9.63
CA TYR A 282 -16.05 12.43 8.31
C TYR A 282 -17.27 11.51 8.16
N ALA A 283 -18.12 11.84 7.20
CA ALA A 283 -19.24 11.00 6.81
C ALA A 283 -19.63 11.22 5.35
N TYR A 284 -19.94 10.14 4.64
CA TYR A 284 -20.43 10.17 3.26
C TYR A 284 -21.84 9.60 3.22
N ASN A 285 -22.82 10.41 2.85
CA ASN A 285 -24.23 10.04 2.84
C ASN A 285 -24.79 10.07 1.42
N ILE A 286 -25.46 8.98 1.04
CA ILE A 286 -26.16 8.87 -0.24
C ILE A 286 -27.66 8.96 0.02
N GLN A 287 -28.32 9.92 -0.66
CA GLN A 287 -29.77 10.08 -0.62
C GLN A 287 -30.39 9.76 -1.97
N ASN A 288 -31.57 9.16 -1.94
CA ASN A 288 -32.37 8.94 -3.14
C ASN A 288 -32.93 10.27 -3.71
N PRO A 289 -33.59 10.27 -4.88
CA PRO A 289 -34.19 11.47 -5.46
C PRO A 289 -35.27 12.14 -4.58
N ARG A 290 -35.84 11.39 -3.63
CA ARG A 290 -36.79 11.89 -2.61
C ARG A 290 -36.10 12.49 -1.38
N ARG A 291 -34.76 12.56 -1.38
CA ARG A 291 -33.91 13.06 -0.28
C ARG A 291 -33.91 12.18 0.97
N GLU A 292 -34.33 10.92 0.84
CA GLU A 292 -34.27 9.95 1.93
C GLU A 292 -32.87 9.31 1.97
N PRO A 293 -32.22 9.22 3.14
CA PRO A 293 -30.93 8.55 3.28
C PRO A 293 -31.04 7.05 2.98
N ILE A 294 -30.16 6.53 2.12
CA ILE A 294 -30.15 5.12 1.71
C ILE A 294 -28.94 4.39 2.30
N SER A 295 -27.77 4.99 2.19
CA SER A 295 -26.51 4.42 2.66
C SER A 295 -25.58 5.50 3.21
N ARG A 296 -24.63 5.07 4.05
CA ARG A 296 -23.68 5.98 4.71
C ARG A 296 -22.35 5.30 5.02
N ILE A 297 -21.25 6.01 4.83
CA ILE A 297 -19.95 5.74 5.46
C ILE A 297 -19.78 6.74 6.61
N ASP A 298 -19.32 6.27 7.77
CA ASP A 298 -19.16 7.07 8.98
C ASP A 298 -17.86 6.67 9.71
N SER A 299 -17.14 7.65 10.26
CA SER A 299 -15.91 7.44 11.02
C SER A 299 -16.12 7.26 12.53
N ALA A 300 -17.36 7.45 13.03
CA ALA A 300 -17.67 7.37 14.45
C ALA A 300 -17.46 5.96 15.03
N ASP A 301 -16.77 5.87 16.17
CA ASP A 301 -16.49 4.61 16.85
C ASP A 301 -17.68 4.13 17.70
N HIS A 302 -18.69 3.55 17.04
CA HIS A 302 -19.90 3.02 17.69
C HIS A 302 -20.31 1.62 17.20
N HIS A 303 -19.47 1.01 16.35
CA HIS A 303 -19.68 -0.33 15.81
C HIS A 303 -18.40 -1.16 15.95
N ALA A 304 -18.55 -2.40 16.40
CA ALA A 304 -17.47 -3.37 16.39
C ALA A 304 -17.32 -3.93 14.97
N VAL A 305 -16.27 -3.49 14.27
CA VAL A 305 -15.88 -3.97 12.93
C VAL A 305 -14.43 -4.45 12.95
N SER A 306 -14.05 -5.33 12.01
CA SER A 306 -12.70 -5.91 11.98
C SER A 306 -11.59 -4.89 11.67
N TYR A 307 -11.93 -3.80 10.97
CA TYR A 307 -11.04 -2.67 10.69
C TYR A 307 -11.77 -1.37 10.98
N GLY A 308 -11.64 -0.86 12.20
CA GLY A 308 -12.36 0.31 12.70
C GLY A 308 -11.50 1.59 12.76
N PRO A 309 -12.12 2.73 13.11
CA PRO A 309 -13.53 2.88 13.48
C PRO A 309 -14.47 3.09 12.28
N ALA A 310 -13.90 3.41 11.11
CA ALA A 310 -14.70 3.79 9.95
C ALA A 310 -15.45 2.60 9.33
N HIS A 311 -16.75 2.72 9.20
CA HIS A 311 -17.65 1.63 8.80
C HIS A 311 -18.68 2.12 7.78
N VAL A 312 -19.30 1.17 7.07
CA VAL A 312 -20.34 1.43 6.08
C VAL A 312 -21.66 0.81 6.50
N HIS A 313 -22.72 1.58 6.29
CA HIS A 313 -24.11 1.19 6.39
C HIS A 313 -24.66 1.10 4.96
N ARG A 314 -24.77 -0.12 4.41
CA ARG A 314 -25.30 -0.30 3.04
C ARG A 314 -26.80 -0.06 2.92
N ASN A 315 -27.53 -0.17 4.03
CA ASN A 315 -28.97 0.05 4.03
C ASN A 315 -29.42 0.70 5.35
N LEU A 316 -29.94 1.92 5.25
CA LEU A 316 -30.44 2.69 6.40
C LEU A 316 -31.95 2.45 6.68
N SER A 317 -32.63 1.60 5.91
CA SER A 317 -34.03 1.24 6.18
C SER A 317 -34.15 0.44 7.48
N ARG A 318 -35.11 0.81 8.32
CA ARG A 318 -35.37 0.15 9.62
C ARG A 318 -35.80 -1.31 9.51
N SER A 319 -36.24 -1.75 8.32
CA SER A 319 -36.83 -3.08 8.08
C SER A 319 -35.82 -4.20 7.88
N LYS A 320 -34.54 -3.88 7.60
CA LYS A 320 -33.47 -4.89 7.45
C LYS A 320 -32.40 -4.63 8.50
N LYS A 321 -31.93 -5.70 9.15
CA LYS A 321 -30.78 -5.61 10.07
C LYS A 321 -29.58 -5.11 9.26
N ASN A 322 -29.17 -3.88 9.53
CA ASN A 322 -28.08 -3.24 8.81
C ASN A 322 -26.80 -4.05 9.04
N GLN A 323 -26.28 -4.67 7.98
CA GLN A 323 -24.94 -5.27 8.04
C GLN A 323 -23.95 -4.12 7.99
N VAL A 324 -23.30 -3.90 9.13
CA VAL A 324 -22.24 -2.91 9.27
C VAL A 324 -20.92 -3.64 9.07
N GLU A 325 -20.10 -3.11 8.19
CA GLU A 325 -18.79 -3.67 7.85
C GLU A 325 -17.75 -2.54 7.78
N PRO A 326 -16.44 -2.86 7.83
CA PRO A 326 -15.40 -1.86 7.63
C PRO A 326 -15.57 -1.14 6.30
N SER A 327 -15.40 0.18 6.31
CA SER A 327 -15.43 0.98 5.08
C SER A 327 -14.09 1.00 4.34
N PHE A 328 -13.00 0.79 5.08
CA PHE A 328 -11.64 0.99 4.60
C PHE A 328 -11.40 2.37 3.97
N THR A 329 -12.16 3.41 4.33
CA THR A 329 -11.99 4.77 3.78
C THR A 329 -11.04 5.64 4.60
N TYR A 330 -10.44 6.65 3.97
CA TYR A 330 -9.45 7.56 4.57
C TYR A 330 -10.07 8.83 5.17
N GLY A 331 -11.32 9.13 4.84
CA GLY A 331 -11.93 10.41 5.18
C GLY A 331 -11.62 11.52 4.17
N PHE A 332 -10.82 11.20 3.17
CA PHE A 332 -10.50 12.08 2.05
C PHE A 332 -11.23 11.60 0.79
N ALA A 333 -12.34 12.27 0.41
CA ALA A 333 -13.25 11.73 -0.60
C ALA A 333 -12.62 11.49 -1.97
N VAL A 334 -11.56 12.23 -2.34
CA VAL A 334 -10.82 11.99 -3.58
C VAL A 334 -10.16 10.62 -3.58
N ALA A 335 -9.61 10.20 -2.44
CA ALA A 335 -9.08 8.85 -2.24
C ALA A 335 -10.20 7.81 -2.16
N ASP A 336 -11.35 8.17 -1.60
CA ASP A 336 -12.45 7.25 -1.29
C ASP A 336 -13.53 7.19 -2.39
N LEU A 337 -13.26 7.78 -3.57
CA LEU A 337 -14.22 7.86 -4.68
C LEU A 337 -14.75 6.50 -5.10
N LYS A 338 -13.94 5.44 -5.01
CA LYS A 338 -14.32 4.09 -5.41
C LYS A 338 -15.45 3.56 -4.53
N ALA A 339 -15.34 3.66 -3.21
CA ALA A 339 -16.42 3.32 -2.29
C ALA A 339 -17.66 4.21 -2.48
N ILE A 340 -17.47 5.52 -2.65
CA ILE A 340 -18.58 6.47 -2.88
C ILE A 340 -19.33 6.13 -4.17
N ARG A 341 -18.60 5.82 -5.25
CA ARG A 341 -19.13 5.39 -6.54
C ARG A 341 -19.97 4.12 -6.39
N GLN A 342 -19.42 3.11 -5.73
CA GLN A 342 -20.12 1.84 -5.52
C GLN A 342 -21.45 2.06 -4.79
N LEU A 343 -21.45 2.86 -3.72
CA LEU A 343 -22.67 3.12 -2.95
C LEU A 343 -23.76 3.83 -3.76
N VAL A 344 -23.39 4.79 -4.61
CA VAL A 344 -24.38 5.50 -5.44
C VAL A 344 -24.88 4.64 -6.60
N GLU A 345 -24.00 3.88 -7.26
CA GLU A 345 -24.37 2.99 -8.37
C GLU A 345 -25.22 1.80 -7.91
N ASP A 346 -24.92 1.23 -6.73
CA ASP A 346 -25.77 0.21 -6.09
C ASP A 346 -27.16 0.77 -5.78
N ALA A 347 -27.23 1.99 -5.25
CA ALA A 347 -28.49 2.63 -4.89
C ALA A 347 -29.33 2.99 -6.13
N GLU A 348 -28.68 3.51 -7.18
CA GLU A 348 -29.31 3.77 -8.48
C GLU A 348 -29.87 2.48 -9.09
N SER A 349 -29.10 1.39 -9.07
CA SER A 349 -29.51 0.09 -9.59
C SER A 349 -30.71 -0.49 -8.85
N GLN A 350 -30.72 -0.41 -7.51
CA GLN A 350 -31.84 -0.87 -6.69
C GLN A 350 -33.11 -0.03 -6.91
N TRP A 351 -32.94 1.27 -7.16
CA TRP A 351 -34.05 2.19 -7.41
C TRP A 351 -34.76 1.93 -8.74
N LEU A 352 -34.00 1.61 -9.81
CA LEU A 352 -34.59 1.23 -11.10
C LEU A 352 -35.43 -0.04 -10.99
N VAL A 353 -35.02 -1.00 -10.16
CA VAL A 353 -35.77 -2.24 -9.92
C VAL A 353 -37.05 -1.97 -9.11
N SER A 354 -37.00 -1.10 -8.10
CA SER A 354 -38.19 -0.77 -7.30
C SER A 354 -39.21 0.05 -8.08
N GLU A 355 -38.78 0.96 -8.96
CA GLU A 355 -39.70 1.72 -9.82
C GLU A 355 -40.30 0.87 -10.94
N SER A 356 -39.54 -0.05 -11.54
CA SER A 356 -40.07 -0.96 -12.58
C SER A 356 -41.03 -2.02 -12.02
N GLY A 357 -40.84 -2.47 -10.77
CA GLY A 357 -41.77 -3.36 -10.08
C GLY A 357 -43.08 -2.69 -9.63
N ALA A 358 -43.08 -1.37 -9.43
CA ALA A 358 -44.27 -0.61 -9.02
C ALA A 358 -45.25 -0.33 -10.19
N VAL A 359 -44.81 -0.50 -11.44
CA VAL A 359 -45.64 -0.27 -12.64
C VAL A 359 -46.43 -1.54 -13.07
N GLY A 360 -46.25 -2.67 -12.38
CA GLY A 360 -46.85 -3.96 -12.75
C GLY A 360 -48.12 -4.39 -11.98
N SER A 361 -48.66 -3.61 -11.04
CA SER A 361 -49.77 -4.06 -10.17
C SER A 361 -51.13 -3.40 -10.38
N ASP A 362 -51.35 -2.65 -11.46
CA ASP A 362 -52.69 -2.15 -11.83
C ASP A 362 -53.27 -2.93 -13.01
N GLY A 363 -53.65 -4.18 -12.73
CA GLY A 363 -54.29 -5.10 -13.67
C GLY A 363 -55.44 -5.88 -13.04
N LYS A 364 -56.58 -5.19 -12.88
CA LYS A 364 -57.98 -5.68 -12.75
C LYS A 364 -58.24 -7.11 -12.25
N THR A 365 -59.07 -7.20 -11.20
CA THR A 365 -60.27 -8.07 -11.21
C THR A 365 -61.43 -7.35 -10.54
N GLU A 366 -62.34 -6.81 -11.35
CA GLU A 366 -63.71 -6.49 -10.95
C GLU A 366 -64.42 -7.81 -10.61
N GLY A 367 -64.89 -7.95 -9.37
CA GLY A 367 -65.71 -9.08 -8.93
C GLY A 367 -67.18 -8.87 -9.32
N PRO A 368 -67.95 -9.94 -9.64
CA PRO A 368 -69.31 -9.80 -10.12
C PRO A 368 -70.29 -9.45 -9.00
N GLN A 369 -71.25 -8.58 -9.34
CA GLN A 369 -72.47 -8.31 -8.59
C GLN A 369 -73.19 -9.61 -8.21
N ARG A 370 -73.54 -9.77 -6.92
CA ARG A 370 -74.57 -10.70 -6.48
C ARG A 370 -75.89 -9.94 -6.29
N GLN A 371 -76.84 -10.28 -7.16
CA GLN A 371 -78.27 -10.06 -6.95
C GLN A 371 -78.77 -10.84 -5.73
N SER A 372 -79.79 -10.26 -5.10
CA SER A 372 -80.68 -10.88 -4.11
C SER A 372 -81.33 -12.16 -4.66
N ASP A 373 -81.62 -13.11 -3.78
CA ASP A 373 -83.01 -13.55 -3.52
C ASP A 373 -83.10 -14.60 -2.39
N ARG A 374 -84.17 -14.42 -1.62
CA ARG A 374 -84.77 -15.23 -0.52
C ARG A 374 -84.26 -15.02 0.90
#